data_AF-A0A2T7P9Z3-F1
#
_entry.id   AF-A0A2T7P9Z3-F1
#
_cell.length_a   1.000
_cell.length_b   1.000
_cell.length_c   1.000
_cell.angle_alpha   90.00
_cell.angle_beta   90.00
_cell.angle_gamma   90.00
#
_symmetry.space_group_name_H-M   'P 1'
#
loop_
_entity.id
_entity.type
_entity.pdbx_description
1 polymer ?
#
loop_
_entity_poly.entity_id
_entity_poly.type
_entity_poly.pdbx_seq_one_letter_code
_entity_poly.pdbx_strand_id
1 'polypeptide(L)'
;MGSKRAAPEKKIAELTRKTNLSKEMVQRLVANWQAKCKDKGLDRDTMRGDLMNEFNMLDDFILDRIFRTFDVSATGLHLKMEDYVLGMAKFLKGTPEEQRKCMFSK
;
A
#
# COMPACT_ATOMS: atom_id res chain seq x y z
N MET A 1 -20.92 15.28 -19.70
CA MET A 1 -19.85 15.27 -18.67
C MET A 1 -20.00 14.01 -17.83
N GLY A 2 -18.91 13.25 -17.59
CA GLY A 2 -18.86 12.33 -16.45
C GLY A 2 -18.77 10.82 -16.72
N SER A 3 -17.70 10.33 -17.36
CA SER A 3 -17.37 8.88 -17.39
C SER A 3 -15.88 8.59 -17.19
N LYS A 4 -15.22 9.28 -16.23
CA LYS A 4 -13.82 8.99 -15.85
C LYS A 4 -13.64 8.32 -14.48
N ARG A 5 -14.71 8.07 -13.71
CA ARG A 5 -14.60 7.56 -12.32
C ARG A 5 -14.81 6.05 -12.12
N ALA A 6 -15.23 5.29 -13.15
CA ALA A 6 -15.59 3.87 -12.99
C ALA A 6 -14.40 2.90 -12.89
N ALA A 7 -13.23 3.26 -13.44
CA ALA A 7 -12.03 2.41 -13.42
C ALA A 7 -11.43 2.18 -12.01
N PRO A 8 -11.29 3.20 -11.14
CA PRO A 8 -10.73 2.99 -9.80
C PRO A 8 -11.64 2.16 -8.89
N GLU A 9 -12.97 2.30 -8.98
CA GLU A 9 -13.89 1.57 -8.10
C GLU A 9 -13.87 0.05 -8.31
N LYS A 10 -13.81 -0.41 -9.57
CA LYS A 10 -13.66 -1.84 -9.87
C LYS A 10 -12.36 -2.41 -9.31
N LYS A 11 -11.26 -1.66 -9.44
CA LYS A 11 -9.93 -2.05 -8.93
C LYS A 11 -9.92 -2.10 -7.40
N ILE A 12 -10.56 -1.13 -6.73
CA ILE A 12 -10.73 -1.11 -5.27
C ILE A 12 -11.51 -2.34 -4.80
N ALA A 13 -12.62 -2.68 -5.45
CA ALA A 13 -13.42 -3.85 -5.08
C ALA A 13 -12.62 -5.16 -5.21
N GLU A 14 -11.83 -5.30 -6.27
CA GLU A 14 -10.94 -6.45 -6.45
C GLU A 14 -9.86 -6.53 -5.37
N LEU A 15 -9.20 -5.41 -5.07
CA LEU A 15 -8.17 -5.33 -4.02
C LEU A 15 -8.74 -5.58 -2.63
N THR A 16 -9.97 -5.13 -2.36
CA THR A 16 -10.68 -5.42 -1.10
C THR A 16 -10.85 -6.92 -0.91
N ARG A 17 -11.28 -7.63 -1.97
CA ARG A 17 -11.43 -9.10 -1.94
C ARG A 17 -10.10 -9.82 -1.75
N LYS A 18 -9.01 -9.33 -2.34
CA LYS A 18 -7.67 -9.95 -2.21
C LYS A 18 -7.00 -9.69 -0.86
N THR A 19 -7.25 -8.52 -0.25
CA THR A 19 -6.56 -8.08 0.96
C THR A 19 -7.31 -8.40 2.24
N ASN A 20 -8.61 -8.74 2.17
CA ASN A 20 -9.51 -8.87 3.32
C ASN A 20 -9.49 -7.61 4.22
N LEU A 21 -9.23 -6.42 3.66
CA LEU A 21 -9.32 -5.13 4.36
C LEU A 21 -10.71 -4.51 4.15
N SER A 22 -11.05 -3.50 4.94
CA SER A 22 -12.26 -2.70 4.66
C SER A 22 -12.09 -1.91 3.36
N LYS A 23 -13.21 -1.67 2.66
CA LYS A 23 -13.21 -0.85 1.43
C LYS A 23 -12.59 0.53 1.68
N GLU A 24 -12.87 1.14 2.81
CA GLU A 24 -12.32 2.44 3.21
C GLU A 24 -10.80 2.40 3.37
N MET A 25 -10.25 1.34 3.97
CA MET A 25 -8.80 1.22 4.12
C MET A 25 -8.12 1.05 2.76
N VAL A 26 -8.68 0.22 1.88
CA VAL A 26 -8.18 0.06 0.51
C VAL A 26 -8.25 1.38 -0.25
N GLN A 27 -9.34 2.15 -0.10
CA GLN A 27 -9.47 3.47 -0.71
C GLN A 27 -8.38 4.44 -0.23
N ARG A 28 -8.07 4.46 1.07
CA ARG A 28 -6.99 5.29 1.63
C ARG A 28 -5.63 4.88 1.10
N LEU A 29 -5.33 3.58 1.04
CA LEU A 29 -4.07 3.07 0.49
C LEU A 29 -3.91 3.43 -1.00
N VAL A 30 -4.98 3.27 -1.80
CA VAL A 30 -4.98 3.65 -3.21
C VAL A 30 -4.80 5.16 -3.37
N ALA A 31 -5.48 5.98 -2.56
CA ALA A 31 -5.33 7.43 -2.60
C ALA A 31 -3.91 7.87 -2.22
N ASN A 32 -3.31 7.27 -1.18
CA ASN A 32 -1.93 7.53 -0.80
C ASN A 32 -0.94 7.15 -1.91
N TRP A 33 -1.15 5.99 -2.54
CA TRP A 33 -0.35 5.59 -3.70
C TRP A 33 -0.50 6.58 -4.86
N GLN A 34 -1.72 7.01 -5.21
CA GLN A 34 -1.96 7.97 -6.29
C GLN A 34 -1.33 9.34 -6.01
N ALA A 35 -1.30 9.78 -4.75
CA ALA A 35 -0.69 11.05 -4.36
C ALA A 35 0.85 11.03 -4.48
N LYS A 36 1.47 9.85 -4.36
CA LYS A 36 2.93 9.68 -4.28
C LYS A 36 3.54 9.01 -5.51
N CYS A 37 2.73 8.33 -6.31
CA CYS A 37 3.12 7.68 -7.55
C CYS A 37 3.51 8.71 -8.61
N LYS A 38 4.65 8.48 -9.27
CA LYS A 38 5.05 9.17 -10.51
C LYS A 38 4.64 8.31 -11.71
N ASP A 39 4.80 8.79 -12.95
CA ASP A 39 4.33 8.13 -14.19
C ASP A 39 4.47 6.59 -14.25
N LYS A 40 5.51 6.01 -13.65
CA LYS A 40 5.81 4.57 -13.70
C LYS A 40 5.44 3.77 -12.46
N GLY A 41 4.99 4.41 -11.37
CA GLY A 41 4.69 3.75 -10.10
C GLY A 41 5.25 4.51 -8.89
N LEU A 42 5.16 3.88 -7.73
CA LEU A 42 5.76 4.39 -6.49
C LEU A 42 7.24 3.97 -6.44
N ASP A 43 8.14 4.94 -6.41
CA ASP A 43 9.57 4.66 -6.33
C ASP A 43 10.00 4.20 -4.92
N ARG A 44 11.17 3.56 -4.86
CA ARG A 44 11.74 2.96 -3.64
C ARG A 44 11.96 3.97 -2.55
N ASP A 45 12.54 5.13 -2.86
CA ASP A 45 12.82 6.17 -1.86
C ASP A 45 11.54 6.75 -1.24
N THR A 46 10.51 6.96 -2.06
CA THR A 46 9.21 7.46 -1.57
C THR A 46 8.55 6.43 -0.64
N MET A 47 8.58 5.14 -1.00
CA MET A 47 8.03 4.08 -0.15
C MET A 47 8.82 3.92 1.16
N ARG A 48 10.15 4.05 1.10
CA ARG A 48 11.02 4.03 2.29
C ARG A 48 10.73 5.21 3.21
N GLY A 49 10.61 6.42 2.66
CA GLY A 49 10.24 7.61 3.43
C GLY A 49 8.91 7.43 4.17
N ASP A 50 7.92 6.81 3.54
CA ASP A 50 6.66 6.46 4.20
C ASP A 50 6.85 5.49 5.36
N LEU A 51 7.64 4.42 5.17
CA LEU A 51 7.91 3.46 6.24
C LEU A 51 8.72 4.06 7.40
N MET A 52 9.66 4.93 7.09
CA MET A 52 10.45 5.66 8.10
C MET A 52 9.57 6.61 8.91
N ASN A 53 8.72 7.40 8.25
CA ASN A 53 7.91 8.42 8.91
C ASN A 53 6.72 7.82 9.67
N GLU A 54 6.02 6.84 9.09
CA GLU A 54 4.79 6.29 9.69
C GLU A 54 5.06 5.17 10.70
N PHE A 55 6.13 4.38 10.50
CA PHE A 55 6.43 3.21 11.32
C PHE A 55 7.76 3.29 12.07
N ASN A 56 8.48 4.42 11.98
CA ASN A 56 9.79 4.65 12.61
C ASN A 56 10.82 3.54 12.27
N MET A 57 10.71 2.95 11.08
CA MET A 57 11.68 1.96 10.59
C MET A 57 12.86 2.67 9.96
N LEU A 58 14.01 2.70 10.66
CA LEU A 58 15.21 3.42 10.22
C LEU A 58 16.27 2.51 9.58
N ASP A 59 16.07 1.18 9.64
CA ASP A 59 17.04 0.23 9.10
C ASP A 59 16.87 0.05 7.59
N ASP A 60 17.83 0.56 6.82
CA ASP A 60 17.84 0.51 5.35
C ASP A 60 17.73 -0.90 4.77
N PHE A 61 18.30 -1.91 5.44
CA PHE A 61 18.25 -3.29 4.98
C PHE A 61 16.86 -3.89 5.18
N ILE A 62 16.21 -3.62 6.31
CA ILE A 62 14.82 -4.01 6.56
C ILE A 62 13.88 -3.30 5.59
N LEU A 63 14.02 -1.99 5.43
CA LEU A 63 13.25 -1.20 4.48
C LEU A 63 13.37 -1.72 3.05
N ASP A 64 14.59 -2.10 2.65
CA ASP A 64 14.80 -2.73 1.35
C ASP A 64 14.09 -4.07 1.20
N ARG A 65 14.16 -4.89 2.24
CA ARG A 65 13.54 -6.21 2.25
C ARG A 65 12.02 -6.11 2.17
N ILE A 66 11.42 -5.12 2.85
CA ILE A 66 9.99 -4.86 2.75
C ILE A 66 9.63 -4.42 1.33
N PHE A 67 10.36 -3.47 0.75
CA PHE A 67 10.14 -3.04 -0.63
C PHE A 67 10.18 -4.23 -1.62
N ARG A 68 11.20 -5.07 -1.54
CA ARG A 68 11.32 -6.28 -2.38
C ARG A 68 10.21 -7.29 -2.14
N THR A 69 9.72 -7.39 -0.91
CA THR A 69 8.58 -8.26 -0.57
C THR A 69 7.27 -7.73 -1.18
N PHE A 70 7.16 -6.41 -1.35
CA PHE A 70 6.00 -5.76 -1.93
C PHE A 70 6.04 -5.83 -3.47
N ASP A 71 7.21 -5.76 -4.10
CA ASP A 71 7.40 -5.83 -5.57
C ASP A 71 7.21 -7.25 -6.13
N VAL A 72 6.00 -7.80 -5.96
CA VAL A 72 5.65 -9.15 -6.43
C VAL A 72 5.68 -9.24 -7.95
N SER A 73 5.40 -8.14 -8.66
CA SER A 73 5.52 -8.08 -10.12
C SER A 73 6.96 -8.01 -10.61
N ALA A 74 7.96 -8.03 -9.70
CA ALA A 74 9.38 -8.06 -9.98
C ALA A 74 9.83 -6.97 -10.97
N THR A 75 9.25 -5.77 -10.86
CA THR A 75 9.64 -4.64 -11.68
C THR A 75 11.02 -4.09 -11.32
N GLY A 76 11.47 -4.33 -10.08
CA GLY A 76 12.76 -3.96 -9.52
C GLY A 76 12.93 -2.46 -9.24
N LEU A 77 12.04 -1.61 -9.77
CA LEU A 77 12.22 -0.16 -9.80
C LEU A 77 11.03 0.62 -9.22
N HIS A 78 9.79 0.18 -9.45
CA HIS A 78 8.60 0.94 -9.04
C HIS A 78 7.45 0.01 -8.63
N LEU A 79 6.87 0.23 -7.46
CA LEU A 79 5.69 -0.52 -7.02
C LEU A 79 4.46 -0.07 -7.79
N LYS A 80 3.80 -1.02 -8.45
CA LYS A 80 2.46 -0.85 -8.99
C LYS A 80 1.46 -0.69 -7.83
N MET A 81 0.31 -0.10 -8.13
CA MET A 81 -0.77 0.08 -7.15
C MET A 81 -1.17 -1.23 -6.47
N GLU A 82 -1.25 -2.33 -7.23
CA GLU A 82 -1.63 -3.64 -6.69
C GLU A 82 -0.59 -4.18 -5.72
N ASP A 83 0.68 -4.12 -6.10
CA ASP A 83 1.82 -4.55 -5.29
C ASP A 83 1.91 -3.75 -3.98
N TYR A 84 1.75 -2.43 -4.07
CA TYR A 84 1.71 -1.55 -2.91
C TYR A 84 0.55 -1.89 -1.97
N VAL A 85 -0.68 -2.01 -2.48
CA VAL A 85 -1.87 -2.26 -1.66
C VAL A 85 -1.83 -3.66 -1.04
N LEU A 86 -1.40 -4.69 -1.80
CA LEU A 86 -1.25 -6.05 -1.28
C LEU A 86 -0.12 -6.14 -0.24
N GLY A 87 1.00 -5.49 -0.51
CA GLY A 87 2.13 -5.40 0.40
C GLY A 87 1.74 -4.74 1.72
N MET A 88 1.14 -3.54 1.65
CA MET A 88 0.62 -2.84 2.84
C MET A 88 -0.42 -3.68 3.58
N ALA A 89 -1.34 -4.33 2.88
CA ALA A 89 -2.32 -5.19 3.54
C ALA A 89 -1.69 -6.36 4.31
N LYS A 90 -0.64 -6.99 3.78
CA LYS A 90 0.11 -8.04 4.47
C LYS A 90 0.92 -7.48 5.63
N PHE A 91 1.54 -6.32 5.42
CA PHE A 91 2.36 -5.64 6.41
C PHE A 91 1.53 -5.22 7.63
N LEU A 92 0.40 -4.54 7.41
CA LEU A 92 -0.52 -4.08 8.46
C LEU A 92 -1.27 -5.21 9.19
N LYS A 93 -1.44 -6.37 8.53
CA LYS A 93 -2.05 -7.56 9.15
C LYS A 93 -1.06 -8.44 9.91
N GLY A 94 0.20 -8.42 9.47
CA GLY A 94 1.29 -9.19 10.07
C GLY A 94 1.83 -8.56 11.35
N THR A 95 1.61 -7.27 11.59
CA THR A 95 1.98 -6.57 12.81
C THR A 95 0.95 -6.83 13.93
N PRO A 96 1.31 -7.49 15.05
CA PRO A 96 0.38 -7.73 16.16
C PRO A 96 -0.14 -6.45 16.84
N GLU A 97 0.50 -5.30 16.63
CA GLU A 97 0.12 -4.02 17.23
C GLU A 97 -1.04 -3.31 16.50
N GLU A 98 -1.23 -3.52 15.19
CA GLU A 98 -2.28 -2.83 14.43
C GLU A 98 -3.64 -3.54 14.45
N GLN A 99 -3.65 -4.86 14.69
CA GLN A 99 -4.89 -5.57 15.03
C GLN A 99 -5.55 -4.96 16.28
N ARG A 100 -4.75 -4.39 17.19
CA ARG A 100 -5.25 -3.80 18.45
C ARG A 100 -5.61 -2.31 18.33
N LYS A 101 -5.04 -1.55 17.38
CA LYS A 101 -5.43 -0.13 17.19
C LYS A 101 -6.60 0.07 16.23
N CYS A 102 -6.71 -0.75 15.18
CA CYS A 102 -7.79 -0.59 14.20
C CYS A 102 -9.14 -1.19 14.68
N MET A 103 -9.11 -2.18 15.59
CA MET A 103 -10.35 -2.77 16.16
C MET A 103 -10.93 -2.02 17.35
N PHE A 104 -10.17 -1.12 17.99
CA PHE A 104 -10.58 -0.45 19.25
C PHE A 104 -10.85 1.05 19.12
N SER A 105 -10.76 1.62 17.92
CA SER A 105 -11.22 3.00 17.67
C SER A 105 -12.60 2.95 17.01
N LYS A 106 -13.61 2.66 17.83
CA LYS A 106 -15.04 2.81 17.53
C LYS A 106 -15.61 3.90 18.42
#